data_AF-A0A1L3ZS77-F1
#
_entry.id   AF-A0A1L3ZS77-F1
#
_cell.length_a   1.000
_cell.length_b   1.000
_cell.length_c   1.000
_cell.angle_alpha   90.00
_cell.angle_beta   90.00
_cell.angle_gamma   90.00
#
_symmetry.space_group_name_H-M   'P 1'
#
loop_
_entity.id
_entity.type
_entity.pdbx_description
1 polymer ?
#
loop_
_entity_poly.entity_id
_entity_poly.type
_entity_poly.pdbx_seq_one_letter_code
_entity_poly.pdbx_strand_id
1 'polypeptide(L)'
;MLTGYSSDYYKVHVSNPTGERETYTAECNDIIEALQMNFAEGNVFKAVWRHAANRMGKGKPGNSLIYDAEKVEFFGKRMVAMDSAQN
;
A
#
# COMPACT_ATOMS: atom_id res chain seq x y z
N MET A 1 -22.07 3.06 -3.63
CA MET A 1 -21.26 2.01 -4.31
C MET A 1 -19.81 2.23 -3.90
N LEU A 2 -19.15 1.24 -3.31
CA LEU A 2 -17.70 1.31 -3.03
C LEU A 2 -16.97 0.85 -4.29
N THR A 3 -16.88 1.74 -5.28
CA THR A 3 -16.22 1.48 -6.55
C THR A 3 -14.71 1.43 -6.33
N GLY A 4 -14.07 0.37 -6.82
CA GLY A 4 -12.62 0.12 -6.68
C GLY A 4 -11.72 1.05 -7.49
N TYR A 5 -12.14 2.28 -7.80
CA TYR A 5 -11.47 3.15 -8.79
C TYR A 5 -10.90 4.48 -8.29
N SER A 6 -11.10 4.86 -7.03
CA SER A 6 -10.33 5.94 -6.38
C SER A 6 -10.84 6.05 -4.95
N SER A 7 -10.18 5.37 -4.03
CA SER A 7 -10.46 5.58 -2.61
C SER A 7 -9.41 6.52 -2.03
N ASP A 8 -9.85 7.58 -1.36
CA ASP A 8 -8.97 8.61 -0.78
C ASP A 8 -7.91 8.04 0.18
N TYR A 9 -8.17 6.88 0.79
CA TYR A 9 -7.22 6.18 1.64
C TYR A 9 -6.01 5.55 0.90
N TYR A 10 -5.95 5.66 -0.43
CA TYR A 10 -4.76 5.35 -1.25
C TYR A 10 -4.02 6.61 -1.74
N LYS A 11 -4.41 7.79 -1.26
CA LYS A 11 -3.74 9.06 -1.58
C LYS A 11 -3.04 9.59 -0.35
N VAL A 12 -1.84 10.14 -0.52
CA VAL A 12 -1.16 10.89 0.53
C VAL A 12 -0.55 12.16 -0.05
N HIS A 13 -0.87 13.29 0.56
CA HIS A 13 -0.22 14.56 0.22
C HIS A 13 1.12 14.64 0.95
N VAL A 14 2.20 14.73 0.17
CA VAL A 14 3.58 14.87 0.64
C VAL A 14 3.93 16.35 0.64
N SER A 15 3.81 16.99 1.80
CA SER A 15 4.02 18.43 1.99
C SER A 15 5.48 18.84 2.17
N ASN A 16 6.36 17.90 2.53
CA ASN A 16 7.80 18.12 2.64
C ASN A 16 8.57 16.99 1.97
N PRO A 17 8.67 16.98 0.63
CA PRO A 17 9.39 15.96 -0.10
C PRO A 17 10.87 15.91 0.27
N THR A 18 11.45 14.71 0.35
CA THR A 18 12.87 14.51 0.72
C THR A 18 13.90 14.91 -0.35
N GLY A 19 13.45 15.28 -1.55
CA GLY A 19 14.32 15.71 -2.66
C GLY A 19 13.86 17.06 -3.20
N GLU A 20 14.58 17.60 -4.18
CA GLU A 20 14.27 18.88 -4.84
C GLU A 20 13.04 18.75 -5.76
N ARG A 21 11.86 18.56 -5.17
CA ARG A 21 10.58 18.45 -5.87
C ARG A 21 9.51 19.25 -5.13
N GLU A 22 8.55 19.76 -5.88
CA GLU A 22 7.36 20.40 -5.32
C GLU A 22 6.53 19.40 -4.50
N THR A 23 5.67 19.93 -3.64
CA THR A 23 4.70 19.10 -2.91
C THR A 23 3.80 18.37 -3.90
N TYR A 24 3.43 17.14 -3.58
CA TYR A 24 2.69 16.30 -4.52
C TYR A 24 1.74 15.37 -3.76
N THR A 25 0.74 14.87 -4.48
CA THR A 25 -0.11 13.78 -3.99
C THR A 25 0.40 12.49 -4.58
N ALA A 26 0.87 11.59 -3.72
CA ALA A 26 1.22 10.24 -4.13
C ALA A 26 -0.03 9.36 -4.11
N GLU A 27 -0.27 8.65 -5.22
CA GLU A 27 -1.27 7.60 -5.32
C GLU A 27 -0.57 6.25 -5.14
N CYS A 28 -1.10 5.40 -4.27
CA CYS A 28 -0.53 4.08 -3.98
C CYS A 28 -0.41 3.22 -5.25
N ASN A 29 -1.39 3.30 -6.15
CA ASN A 29 -1.39 2.54 -7.40
C ASN A 29 -0.29 3.01 -8.37
N ASP A 30 -0.04 4.31 -8.49
CA ASP A 30 1.01 4.84 -9.38
C ASP A 30 2.39 4.26 -8.99
N ILE A 31 2.65 4.13 -7.68
CA ILE A 31 3.90 3.54 -7.18
C ILE A 31 3.97 2.04 -7.44
N ILE A 32 2.85 1.32 -7.30
CA ILE A 32 2.75 -0.12 -7.63
C ILE A 32 3.07 -0.36 -9.11
N GLU A 33 2.48 0.44 -10.00
CA GLU A 33 2.68 0.34 -11.44
C GLU A 33 4.10 0.75 -11.84
N ALA A 34 4.61 1.86 -11.29
CA ALA A 34 5.96 2.34 -11.59
C ALA A 34 7.07 1.37 -11.15
N LEU A 35 6.86 0.65 -10.04
CA LEU A 35 7.78 -0.39 -9.57
C LEU A 35 7.51 -1.77 -10.19
N GLN A 36 6.52 -1.90 -11.07
CA GLN A 36 6.10 -3.16 -11.69
C GLN A 36 5.87 -4.28 -10.66
N MET A 37 5.29 -3.91 -9.52
CA MET A 37 5.09 -4.86 -8.42
C MET A 37 4.25 -6.05 -8.87
N ASN A 38 4.68 -7.25 -8.47
CA ASN A 38 3.89 -8.45 -8.66
C ASN A 38 2.67 -8.48 -7.72
N PHE A 39 1.83 -9.50 -7.89
CA PHE A 39 0.58 -9.61 -7.13
C PHE A 39 0.79 -9.64 -5.60
N ALA A 40 1.86 -10.28 -5.11
CA ALA A 40 2.12 -10.33 -3.67
C ALA A 40 2.61 -8.97 -3.15
N GLU A 41 3.59 -8.38 -3.82
CA GLU A 41 4.18 -7.07 -3.48
C GLU A 41 3.11 -5.96 -3.44
N GLY A 42 2.27 -5.87 -4.46
CA GLY A 42 1.21 -4.88 -4.52
C GLY A 42 0.21 -5.03 -3.36
N ASN A 43 -0.12 -6.26 -2.96
CA ASN A 43 -1.00 -6.49 -1.82
C ASN A 43 -0.34 -6.11 -0.48
N VAL A 44 0.94 -6.44 -0.30
CA VAL A 44 1.72 -6.01 0.89
C VAL A 44 1.77 -4.49 0.96
N PHE A 45 2.14 -3.83 -0.14
CA PHE A 45 2.27 -2.37 -0.19
C PHE A 45 0.94 -1.67 0.14
N LYS A 46 -0.17 -2.11 -0.48
CA LYS A 46 -1.51 -1.57 -0.17
C LYS A 46 -1.91 -1.81 1.28
N ALA A 47 -1.57 -2.95 1.86
CA ALA A 47 -1.87 -3.26 3.26
C ALA A 47 -1.10 -2.35 4.21
N VAL A 48 0.22 -2.19 4.01
CA VAL A 48 1.04 -1.26 4.80
C VAL A 48 0.53 0.17 4.67
N TRP A 49 0.18 0.60 3.45
CA TRP A 49 -0.38 1.94 3.20
C TRP A 49 -1.66 2.18 4.00
N ARG A 50 -2.65 1.28 3.91
CA ARG A 50 -3.91 1.39 4.66
C ARG A 50 -3.68 1.33 6.17
N HIS A 51 -2.78 0.46 6.62
CA HIS A 51 -2.43 0.33 8.04
C HIS A 51 -1.87 1.65 8.58
N ALA A 52 -0.99 2.33 7.83
CA ALA A 52 -0.47 3.65 8.17
C ALA A 52 -1.55 4.74 8.10
N ALA A 53 -2.32 4.80 7.01
CA ALA A 53 -3.39 5.78 6.84
C ALA A 53 -4.45 5.70 7.94
N ASN A 54 -4.77 4.49 8.41
CA ASN A 54 -5.72 4.28 9.50
C ASN A 54 -5.21 4.88 10.82
N ARG A 55 -3.91 4.76 11.15
CA ARG A 55 -3.32 5.44 12.32
C ARG A 55 -3.38 6.97 12.22
N MET A 56 -3.51 7.52 11.01
CA MET A 56 -3.70 8.95 10.76
C MET A 56 -5.18 9.38 10.69
N GLY A 57 -6.13 8.48 10.95
CA GLY A 57 -7.56 8.75 10.81
C GLY A 57 -8.06 8.85 9.36
N LYS A 58 -7.24 8.45 8.38
CA LYS A 58 -7.55 8.44 6.94
C LYS A 58 -7.76 7.03 6.40
N GLY A 59 -8.07 6.08 7.29
CA GLY A 59 -8.25 4.68 6.94
C GLY A 59 -9.55 4.41 6.19
N LYS A 60 -9.62 3.25 5.54
CA LYS A 60 -10.87 2.73 4.98
C LYS A 60 -11.90 2.54 6.11
N PRO A 61 -13.15 3.02 5.98
CA PRO A 61 -14.19 2.79 6.98
C PRO A 61 -14.40 1.29 7.25
N GLY A 62 -14.49 0.92 8.53
CA GLY A 62 -14.66 -0.47 8.97
C GLY A 62 -13.42 -1.36 8.82
N ASN A 63 -12.27 -0.79 8.45
CA ASN A 63 -11.01 -1.54 8.38
C ASN A 63 -10.38 -1.72 9.77
N SER A 64 -9.84 -2.90 10.04
CA SER A 64 -9.11 -3.19 11.27
C SER A 64 -7.60 -3.18 11.01
N LEU A 65 -6.83 -2.63 11.95
CA LEU A 65 -5.36 -2.64 11.86
C LEU A 65 -4.82 -4.07 11.78
N ILE A 66 -5.41 -5.01 12.52
CA ILE A 66 -4.98 -6.42 12.50
C ILE A 66 -5.20 -7.05 11.11
N TYR A 67 -6.28 -6.69 10.40
CA TYR A 67 -6.57 -7.21 9.07
C TYR A 67 -5.49 -6.84 8.06
N ASP A 68 -5.01 -5.59 8.09
CA ASP A 68 -3.91 -5.18 7.22
C ASP A 68 -2.59 -5.86 7.62
N ALA A 69 -2.34 -6.06 8.92
CA ALA A 69 -1.15 -6.78 9.38
C ALA A 69 -1.15 -8.27 8.94
N GLU A 70 -2.29 -8.95 9.05
CA GLU A 70 -2.48 -10.32 8.57
C GLU A 70 -2.30 -10.43 7.05
N LYS A 71 -2.75 -9.42 6.29
CA LYS A 71 -2.48 -9.33 4.85
C LYS A 71 -0.99 -9.25 4.56
N VAL A 72 -0.23 -8.45 5.32
CA VAL A 72 1.22 -8.35 5.18
C VAL A 72 1.87 -9.71 5.47
N GLU A 73 1.50 -10.39 6.56
CA GLU A 73 2.04 -11.71 6.90
C GLU A 73 1.77 -12.74 5.79
N PHE A 74 0.53 -12.81 5.31
CA PHE A 74 0.11 -13.77 4.31
C PHE A 74 0.83 -13.61 2.96
N PHE A 75 0.90 -12.37 2.45
CA PHE A 75 1.58 -12.11 1.18
C PHE A 75 3.11 -12.08 1.33
N GLY A 76 3.64 -11.71 2.49
CA GLY A 76 5.06 -11.84 2.80
C GLY A 76 5.55 -13.29 2.74
N LYS A 77 4.77 -14.24 3.29
CA LYS A 77 5.06 -15.68 3.14
C LYS A 77 5.11 -16.13 1.67
N ARG A 78 4.28 -15.55 0.80
CA ARG A 78 4.29 -15.85 -0.63
C ARG A 78 5.53 -15.32 -1.34
N MET A 79 6.00 -14.13 -0.98
CA MET A 79 7.26 -13.59 -1.50
C MET A 79 8.43 -14.51 -1.14
N VAL A 80 8.52 -14.94 0.12
CA VAL A 80 9.55 -15.92 0.55
C VAL A 80 9.50 -17.19 -0.29
N ALA A 81 8.30 -17.76 -0.52
CA ALA A 81 8.16 -18.96 -1.33
C ALA A 81 8.54 -18.74 -2.81
N MET A 82 8.19 -17.58 -3.39
CA MET A 82 8.53 -17.22 -4.77
C MET A 82 10.05 -17.06 -4.95
N ASP A 83 10.71 -16.37 -4.04
CA ASP A 83 12.14 -16.06 -4.13
C ASP A 83 12.99 -17.29 -3.76
N SER A 84 12.52 -18.13 -2.82
CA SER A 84 13.20 -19.38 -2.46
C SER A 84 13.17 -20.40 -3.60
N ALA A 85 12.17 -20.34 -4.48
CA ALA A 85 12.07 -21.20 -5.67
C ALA A 85 12.93 -20.69 -6.84
N GLN A 86 13.48 -19.49 -6.74
CA GLN A 86 14.37 -18.88 -7.74
C GLN A 86 15.86 -19.10 -7.44
N ASN A 87 16.20 -19.68 -6.28
CA ASN A 87 17.56 -19.99 -5.85
C ASN A 87 17.92 -21.47 -6.05
#